data_AF-A0A8T1V200-F1
#
_entry.id   AF-A0A8T1V200-F1
#
_cell.length_a   1.000
_cell.length_b   1.000
_cell.length_c   1.000
_cell.angle_alpha   90.00
_cell.angle_beta   90.00
_cell.angle_gamma   90.00
#
_symmetry.space_group_name_H-M   'P 1'
#
loop_
_entity.id
_entity.type
_entity.pdbx_description
1 polymer ?
#
loop_
_entity_poly.entity_id
_entity_poly.type
_entity_poly.pdbx_seq_one_letter_code
_entity_poly.pdbx_strand_id
1 'polypeptide(L)'
;MNHEIYLYSNAQESTSSLVKVLEELPSTRIVKLLRTREQISRESFIRVFQDATRFILKSRHLSYDKRERISLIAILCKEGCVPLDVDENTFQVAAPKRSFPLVKVLLNDSRLSSAFITENLVSAVERGHVGMADTLYKKLRTSCDLIVEEFIKAATDGNIELIKYLSVKREINRETRLTALASAAMNGRDEVVKALKGL
;
A
#
# COMPACT_ATOMS: atom_id res chain seq x y z
N MET A 1 -26.52 5.08 30.60
CA MET A 1 -25.09 4.75 30.80
C MET A 1 -24.65 4.04 29.53
N ASN A 2 -23.84 4.69 28.69
CA ASN A 2 -23.61 4.24 27.30
C ASN A 2 -22.86 2.91 27.26
N HIS A 3 -23.34 1.95 26.46
CA HIS A 3 -22.66 0.68 26.16
C HIS A 3 -21.18 0.89 25.78
N GLU A 4 -20.90 2.00 25.09
CA GLU A 4 -19.54 2.44 24.79
C GLU A 4 -18.67 2.58 26.05
N ILE A 5 -19.16 3.21 27.13
CA ILE A 5 -18.44 3.42 28.41
C ILE A 5 -18.11 2.09 29.12
N TYR A 6 -18.99 1.10 29.03
CA TYR A 6 -18.76 -0.23 29.62
C TYR A 6 -17.69 -1.04 28.85
N LEU A 7 -17.72 -0.98 27.52
CA LEU A 7 -16.65 -1.58 26.70
C LEU A 7 -15.30 -0.87 26.92
N TYR A 8 -15.30 0.45 27.18
CA TYR A 8 -14.10 1.23 27.46
C TYR A 8 -13.36 0.82 28.75
N SER A 9 -14.06 0.40 29.82
CA SER A 9 -13.38 -0.05 31.05
C SER A 9 -12.69 -1.40 30.87
N ASN A 10 -13.26 -2.30 30.07
CA ASN A 10 -12.72 -3.65 29.83
C ASN A 10 -11.52 -3.66 28.86
N ALA A 11 -11.36 -2.61 28.05
CA ALA A 11 -10.26 -2.41 27.11
C ALA A 11 -8.89 -2.22 27.79
N GLN A 12 -8.85 -1.78 29.05
CA GLN A 12 -7.61 -1.48 29.77
C GLN A 12 -6.78 -2.72 30.17
N GLU A 13 -7.36 -3.93 30.14
CA GLU A 13 -6.76 -5.09 30.80
C GLU A 13 -6.00 -6.05 29.86
N SER A 14 -6.24 -6.05 28.54
CA SER A 14 -5.47 -6.90 27.60
C SER A 14 -5.58 -6.49 26.13
N THR A 15 -4.58 -6.85 25.32
CA THR A 15 -4.64 -6.72 23.85
C THR A 15 -5.85 -7.46 23.24
N SER A 16 -6.26 -8.57 23.83
CA SER A 16 -7.44 -9.36 23.41
C SER A 16 -8.75 -8.58 23.61
N SER A 17 -8.88 -7.89 24.74
CA SER A 17 -10.02 -7.03 25.04
C SER A 17 -10.07 -5.84 24.08
N LEU A 18 -8.92 -5.23 23.75
CA LEU A 18 -8.82 -4.15 22.76
C LEU A 18 -9.22 -4.58 21.35
N VAL A 19 -8.76 -5.75 20.91
CA VAL A 19 -9.17 -6.31 19.63
C VAL A 19 -10.69 -6.49 19.60
N LYS A 20 -11.29 -7.09 20.62
CA LYS A 20 -12.76 -7.27 20.69
C LYS A 20 -13.52 -5.96 20.63
N VAL A 21 -13.13 -4.96 21.42
CA VAL A 21 -13.80 -3.64 21.42
C VAL A 21 -13.70 -2.95 20.05
N LEU A 22 -12.56 -3.06 19.39
CA LEU A 22 -12.33 -2.48 18.07
C LEU A 22 -12.97 -3.28 16.92
N GLU A 23 -13.17 -4.59 17.11
CA GLU A 23 -13.92 -5.46 16.19
C GLU A 23 -15.43 -5.26 16.32
N GLU A 24 -15.96 -5.08 17.53
CA GLU A 24 -17.39 -4.85 17.74
C GLU A 24 -17.84 -3.48 17.22
N LEU A 25 -16.96 -2.48 17.24
CA LEU A 25 -17.26 -1.12 16.81
C LEU A 25 -16.07 -0.47 16.06
N PRO A 26 -15.75 -0.90 14.82
CA PRO A 26 -14.68 -0.30 14.03
C PRO A 26 -15.07 1.11 13.59
N SER A 27 -14.69 2.11 14.39
CA SER A 27 -15.03 3.51 14.17
C SER A 27 -13.82 4.42 14.40
N THR A 28 -13.61 5.36 13.48
CA THR A 28 -12.62 6.45 13.64
C THR A 28 -12.87 7.24 14.93
N ARG A 29 -14.13 7.37 15.36
CA ARG A 29 -14.51 8.06 16.59
C ARG A 29 -13.95 7.33 17.82
N ILE A 30 -14.04 6.01 17.84
CA ILE A 30 -13.57 5.19 18.96
C ILE A 30 -12.05 5.19 19.00
N VAL A 31 -11.37 5.03 17.87
CA VAL A 31 -9.90 5.09 17.80
C VAL A 31 -9.37 6.45 18.27
N LYS A 32 -10.01 7.56 17.87
CA LYS A 32 -9.65 8.89 18.37
C LYS A 32 -9.86 9.03 19.87
N LEU A 33 -11.01 8.59 20.40
CA LEU A 33 -11.30 8.62 21.84
C LEU A 33 -10.27 7.82 22.65
N LEU A 34 -9.91 6.64 22.17
CA LEU A 34 -8.90 5.78 22.78
C LEU A 34 -7.50 6.43 22.78
N ARG A 35 -7.17 7.19 21.73
CA ARG A 35 -5.91 7.93 21.62
C ARG A 35 -5.86 9.17 22.51
N THR A 36 -6.94 9.94 22.55
CA THR A 36 -7.00 11.22 23.31
C THR A 36 -7.10 11.01 24.82
N ARG A 37 -7.62 9.87 25.28
CA ARG A 37 -7.73 9.60 26.72
C ARG A 37 -6.45 9.02 27.36
N GLU A 38 -5.32 9.01 26.64
CA GLU A 38 -3.98 8.54 27.09
C GLU A 38 -3.90 7.09 27.63
N GLN A 39 -4.98 6.31 27.58
CA GLN A 39 -5.02 4.98 28.21
C GLN A 39 -4.47 3.85 27.33
N ILE A 40 -4.23 4.09 26.03
CA ILE A 40 -3.73 3.05 25.12
C ILE A 40 -2.43 3.51 24.47
N SER A 41 -1.37 2.76 24.74
CA SER A 41 -0.05 3.01 24.16
C SER A 41 -0.05 2.72 22.65
N ARG A 42 0.85 3.40 21.92
CA ARG A 42 1.13 3.12 20.51
C ARG A 42 1.44 1.63 20.27
N GLU A 43 2.15 1.02 21.21
CA GLU A 43 2.51 -0.40 21.20
C GLU A 43 1.27 -1.31 21.18
N SER A 44 0.21 -0.96 21.92
CA SER A 44 -1.05 -1.70 21.87
C SER A 44 -1.71 -1.64 20.50
N PHE A 45 -1.71 -0.48 19.83
CA PHE A 45 -2.23 -0.37 18.46
C PHE A 45 -1.41 -1.18 17.45
N ILE A 46 -0.09 -1.21 17.59
CA ILE A 46 0.79 -2.05 16.76
C ILE A 46 0.43 -3.53 16.93
N ARG A 47 0.22 -4.00 18.17
CA ARG A 47 -0.18 -5.41 18.41
C ARG A 47 -1.53 -5.75 17.81
N VAL A 48 -2.53 -4.88 17.98
CA VAL A 48 -3.87 -5.04 17.36
C VAL A 48 -3.74 -5.13 15.84
N PHE A 49 -2.97 -4.22 15.24
CA PHE A 49 -2.72 -4.19 13.80
C PHE A 49 -2.05 -5.47 13.29
N GLN A 50 -0.99 -5.92 13.98
CA GLN A 50 -0.27 -7.14 13.63
C GLN A 50 -1.15 -8.39 13.78
N ASP A 51 -2.02 -8.42 14.80
CA ASP A 51 -2.96 -9.52 14.99
C ASP A 51 -4.02 -9.59 13.88
N ALA A 52 -4.63 -8.45 13.55
CA ALA A 52 -5.53 -8.31 12.41
C ALA A 52 -4.86 -8.76 11.10
N THR A 53 -3.64 -8.31 10.86
CA THR A 53 -2.83 -8.68 9.69
C THR A 53 -2.57 -10.18 9.64
N ARG A 54 -2.09 -10.78 10.73
CA ARG A 54 -1.81 -12.23 10.80
C ARG A 54 -3.06 -13.05 10.50
N PHE A 55 -4.22 -12.66 11.04
CA PHE A 55 -5.48 -13.32 10.75
C PHE A 55 -5.83 -13.23 9.25
N ILE A 56 -5.83 -12.02 8.67
CA ILE A 56 -6.16 -11.78 7.26
C ILE A 56 -5.29 -12.63 6.33
N LEU A 57 -3.98 -12.72 6.62
CA LEU A 57 -3.02 -13.44 5.79
C LEU A 57 -3.10 -14.97 5.94
N LYS A 58 -3.66 -15.48 7.05
CA LYS A 58 -3.91 -16.93 7.25
C LYS A 58 -5.26 -17.36 6.67
N SER A 59 -6.23 -16.45 6.63
CA SER A 59 -7.59 -16.75 6.17
C SER A 59 -7.67 -16.96 4.66
N ARG A 60 -8.09 -18.17 4.24
CA ARG A 60 -8.24 -18.58 2.84
C ARG A 60 -9.38 -17.88 2.10
N HIS A 61 -10.46 -17.53 2.80
CA HIS A 61 -11.66 -16.92 2.23
C HIS A 61 -11.93 -15.53 2.81
N LEU A 62 -12.71 -14.72 2.08
CA LEU A 62 -13.16 -13.40 2.53
C LEU A 62 -14.39 -13.53 3.44
N SER A 63 -14.17 -13.98 4.68
CA SER A 63 -15.19 -14.02 5.73
C SER A 63 -15.58 -12.62 6.21
N TYR A 64 -16.67 -12.55 6.96
CA TYR A 64 -17.11 -11.33 7.65
C TYR A 64 -16.00 -10.77 8.54
N ASP A 65 -15.43 -11.59 9.42
CA ASP A 65 -14.33 -11.22 10.32
C ASP A 65 -13.11 -10.68 9.56
N LYS A 66 -12.81 -11.24 8.38
CA LYS A 66 -11.72 -10.76 7.53
C LYS A 66 -12.00 -9.34 7.03
N ARG A 67 -13.25 -9.01 6.67
CA ARG A 67 -13.63 -7.65 6.23
C ARG A 67 -13.56 -6.66 7.38
N GLU A 68 -14.03 -7.03 8.57
CA GLU A 68 -13.92 -6.17 9.75
C GLU A 68 -12.47 -5.86 10.10
N ARG A 69 -11.60 -6.87 10.08
CA ARG A 69 -10.16 -6.67 10.32
C ARG A 69 -9.49 -5.81 9.24
N ILE A 70 -9.93 -5.90 7.97
CA ILE A 70 -9.48 -4.98 6.91
C ILE A 70 -9.92 -3.55 7.20
N SER A 71 -11.18 -3.35 7.62
CA SER A 71 -11.71 -2.04 8.01
C SER A 71 -10.97 -1.46 9.23
N LEU A 72 -10.66 -2.30 10.22
CA LEU A 72 -9.88 -1.92 11.39
C LEU A 72 -8.49 -1.42 10.99
N ILE A 73 -7.76 -2.18 10.17
CA ILE A 73 -6.46 -1.77 9.63
C ILE A 73 -6.57 -0.42 8.90
N ALA A 74 -7.61 -0.24 8.08
CA ALA A 74 -7.81 1.02 7.35
C ALA A 74 -7.96 2.22 8.29
N ILE A 75 -8.70 2.06 9.39
CA ILE A 75 -8.86 3.11 10.39
C ILE A 75 -7.52 3.37 11.11
N LEU A 76 -6.79 2.32 11.49
CA LEU A 76 -5.51 2.46 12.20
C LEU A 76 -4.44 3.17 11.36
N CYS A 77 -4.33 2.85 10.06
CA CYS A 77 -3.45 3.57 9.12
C CYS A 77 -3.88 5.03 8.99
N LYS A 78 -5.18 5.27 8.71
CA LYS A 78 -5.73 6.63 8.50
C LYS A 78 -5.51 7.55 9.69
N GLU A 79 -5.66 7.03 10.90
CA GLU A 79 -5.49 7.81 12.14
C GLU A 79 -4.02 7.89 12.58
N GLY A 80 -3.08 7.28 11.85
CA GLY A 80 -1.65 7.28 12.17
C GLY A 80 -1.33 6.56 13.48
N CYS A 81 -2.14 5.56 13.86
CA CYS A 81 -1.97 4.80 15.10
C CYS A 81 -0.76 3.86 15.05
N VAL A 82 -0.33 3.48 13.85
CA VAL A 82 0.84 2.64 13.62
C VAL A 82 1.96 3.44 12.94
N PRO A 83 3.24 3.16 13.24
CA PRO A 83 4.38 3.68 12.47
C PRO A 83 4.30 3.33 10.98
N LEU A 84 4.87 4.16 10.11
CA LEU A 84 4.87 3.94 8.66
C LEU A 84 5.64 2.67 8.26
N ASP A 85 6.74 2.38 8.95
CA ASP A 85 7.53 1.16 8.74
C ASP A 85 6.73 -0.12 9.04
N VAL A 86 5.74 -0.06 9.94
CA VAL A 86 4.82 -1.18 10.17
C VAL A 86 3.89 -1.40 8.97
N ASP A 87 3.40 -0.33 8.35
CA ASP A 87 2.56 -0.41 7.14
C ASP A 87 3.35 -0.91 5.93
N GLU A 88 4.58 -0.39 5.73
CA GLU A 88 5.48 -0.80 4.65
C GLU A 88 5.89 -2.28 4.79
N ASN A 89 6.29 -2.71 5.97
CA ASN A 89 6.60 -4.13 6.24
C ASN A 89 5.38 -5.02 5.99
N THR A 90 4.19 -4.55 6.37
CA THR A 90 2.95 -5.29 6.16
C THR A 90 2.58 -5.39 4.69
N PHE A 91 2.85 -4.34 3.91
CA PHE A 91 2.68 -4.35 2.46
C PHE A 91 3.58 -5.42 1.83
N GLN A 92 4.87 -5.45 2.20
CA GLN A 92 5.84 -6.40 1.68
C GLN A 92 5.46 -7.86 1.96
N VAL A 93 4.76 -8.15 3.06
CA VAL A 93 4.26 -9.50 3.36
C VAL A 93 2.92 -9.79 2.65
N ALA A 94 2.05 -8.79 2.51
CA ALA A 94 0.72 -8.95 1.93
C ALA A 94 0.73 -9.06 0.41
N ALA A 95 1.62 -8.32 -0.27
CA ALA A 95 1.69 -8.26 -1.72
C ALA A 95 2.02 -9.61 -2.37
N PRO A 96 3.06 -10.36 -1.93
CA PRO A 96 3.36 -11.70 -2.47
C PRO A 96 2.24 -12.72 -2.19
N LYS A 97 1.51 -12.54 -1.09
CA LYS A 97 0.35 -13.38 -0.73
C LYS A 97 -0.92 -13.01 -1.52
N ARG A 98 -0.84 -12.03 -2.42
CA ARG A 98 -1.94 -11.58 -3.29
C ARG A 98 -3.20 -11.19 -2.50
N SER A 99 -3.02 -10.69 -1.27
CA SER A 99 -4.12 -10.18 -0.44
C SER A 99 -4.51 -8.78 -0.91
N PHE A 100 -5.10 -8.68 -2.10
CA PHE A 100 -5.46 -7.39 -2.74
C PHE A 100 -6.28 -6.45 -1.85
N PRO A 101 -7.26 -6.90 -1.05
CA PRO A 101 -8.00 -6.00 -0.15
C PRO A 101 -7.09 -5.34 0.90
N LEU A 102 -6.18 -6.09 1.51
CA LEU A 102 -5.24 -5.54 2.50
C LEU A 102 -4.26 -4.58 1.84
N VAL A 103 -3.69 -4.97 0.70
CA VAL A 103 -2.77 -4.13 -0.09
C VAL A 103 -3.42 -2.80 -0.48
N LYS A 104 -4.68 -2.81 -0.92
CA LYS A 104 -5.42 -1.57 -1.24
C LYS A 104 -5.58 -0.65 -0.04
N VAL A 105 -5.84 -1.22 1.14
CA VAL A 105 -5.94 -0.43 2.38
C VAL A 105 -4.61 0.21 2.71
N LEU A 106 -3.52 -0.54 2.67
CA LEU A 106 -2.18 -0.01 2.97
C LEU A 106 -1.78 1.08 1.98
N LEU A 107 -2.07 0.91 0.69
CA LEU A 107 -1.80 1.93 -0.34
C LEU A 107 -2.62 3.21 -0.17
N ASN A 108 -3.69 3.20 0.63
CA ASN A 108 -4.45 4.41 0.93
C ASN A 108 -3.80 5.25 2.04
N ASP A 109 -2.75 4.77 2.68
CA ASP A 109 -1.98 5.59 3.61
C ASP A 109 -1.30 6.75 2.87
N SER A 110 -1.59 7.97 3.29
CA SER A 110 -1.05 9.19 2.67
C SER A 110 0.42 9.43 3.01
N ARG A 111 0.97 8.71 3.99
CA ARG A 111 2.37 8.82 4.42
C ARG A 111 3.32 8.05 3.50
N LEU A 112 2.81 7.14 2.67
CA LEU A 112 3.61 6.39 1.70
C LEU A 112 4.20 7.33 0.65
N SER A 113 5.51 7.22 0.45
CA SER A 113 6.21 8.00 -0.57
C SER A 113 5.94 7.47 -1.99
N SER A 114 6.06 8.35 -2.99
CA SER A 114 6.06 7.93 -4.39
C SER A 114 7.17 6.92 -4.68
N ALA A 115 8.36 7.13 -4.10
CA ALA A 115 9.50 6.21 -4.23
C ALA A 115 9.15 4.78 -3.78
N PHE A 116 8.50 4.63 -2.62
CA PHE A 116 8.05 3.32 -2.14
C PHE A 116 7.05 2.66 -3.13
N ILE A 117 6.09 3.45 -3.65
CA ILE A 117 5.10 2.95 -4.61
C ILE A 117 5.77 2.51 -5.92
N THR A 118 6.70 3.32 -6.45
CA THR A 118 7.46 3.02 -7.65
C THR A 118 8.30 1.75 -7.49
N GLU A 119 9.05 1.62 -6.40
CA GLU A 119 9.91 0.44 -6.17
C GLU A 119 9.09 -0.84 -6.15
N ASN A 120 7.94 -0.81 -5.46
CA ASN A 120 7.03 -1.94 -5.44
C ASN A 120 6.36 -2.18 -6.81
N LEU A 121 6.12 -1.13 -7.61
CA LEU A 121 5.60 -1.26 -8.97
C LEU A 121 6.61 -1.98 -9.87
N VAL A 122 7.88 -1.57 -9.82
CA VAL A 122 8.99 -2.23 -10.53
C VAL A 122 9.05 -3.71 -10.16
N SER A 123 9.11 -4.03 -8.87
CA SER A 123 9.16 -5.41 -8.37
C SER A 123 7.94 -6.22 -8.81
N ALA A 124 6.75 -5.63 -8.81
CA ALA A 124 5.53 -6.30 -9.27
C ALA A 124 5.57 -6.58 -10.78
N VAL A 125 6.08 -5.66 -11.59
CA VAL A 125 6.22 -5.83 -13.04
C VAL A 125 7.25 -6.90 -13.37
N GLU A 126 8.43 -6.85 -12.75
CA GLU A 126 9.52 -7.82 -12.96
C GLU A 126 9.11 -9.26 -12.58
N ARG A 127 8.25 -9.39 -11.55
CA ARG A 127 7.69 -10.68 -11.12
C ARG A 127 6.46 -11.13 -11.91
N GLY A 128 6.00 -10.34 -12.89
CA GLY A 128 4.78 -10.64 -13.65
C GLY A 128 3.49 -10.58 -12.84
N HIS A 129 3.49 -9.90 -11.69
CA HIS A 129 2.32 -9.74 -10.82
C HIS A 129 1.37 -8.66 -11.34
N VAL A 130 0.76 -8.87 -12.51
CA VAL A 130 -0.04 -7.87 -13.24
C VAL A 130 -1.07 -7.14 -12.38
N GLY A 131 -1.88 -7.87 -11.60
CA GLY A 131 -2.90 -7.24 -10.75
C GLY A 131 -2.34 -6.34 -9.64
N MET A 132 -1.13 -6.64 -9.17
CA MET A 132 -0.42 -5.79 -8.20
C MET A 132 0.13 -4.55 -8.89
N ALA A 133 0.78 -4.73 -10.05
CA ALA A 133 1.29 -3.63 -10.87
C ALA A 133 0.17 -2.64 -11.25
N ASP A 134 -1.01 -3.13 -11.63
CA ASP A 134 -2.17 -2.28 -11.94
C ASP A 134 -2.68 -1.52 -10.70
N THR A 135 -2.64 -2.15 -9.52
CA THR A 135 -3.06 -1.50 -8.27
C THR A 135 -2.09 -0.38 -7.88
N LEU A 136 -0.79 -0.62 -8.00
CA LEU A 136 0.26 0.36 -7.72
C LEU A 136 0.27 1.49 -8.75
N TYR A 137 0.13 1.17 -10.04
CA TYR A 137 0.01 2.16 -11.11
C TYR A 137 -1.20 3.09 -10.90
N LYS A 138 -2.36 2.55 -10.49
CA LYS A 138 -3.53 3.39 -10.16
C LYS A 138 -3.28 4.36 -9.02
N LYS A 139 -2.50 3.93 -8.01
CA LYS A 139 -2.08 4.81 -6.92
C LYS A 139 -1.10 5.88 -7.42
N LEU A 140 -0.12 5.52 -8.23
CA LEU A 140 0.88 6.47 -8.76
C LEU A 140 0.24 7.50 -9.71
N ARG A 141 -0.71 7.07 -10.55
CA ARG A 141 -1.46 7.90 -11.51
C ARG A 141 -2.30 9.01 -10.87
N THR A 142 -2.44 9.06 -9.54
CA THR A 142 -2.98 10.27 -8.89
C THR A 142 -2.13 11.51 -9.18
N SER A 143 -0.88 11.34 -9.62
CA SER A 143 -0.05 12.37 -10.25
C SER A 143 0.43 11.88 -11.62
N CYS A 144 -0.01 12.54 -12.70
CA CYS A 144 0.39 12.17 -14.06
C CYS A 144 1.88 12.41 -14.31
N ASP A 145 2.46 13.46 -13.73
CA ASP A 145 3.86 13.83 -13.93
C ASP A 145 4.81 12.74 -13.42
N LEU A 146 4.45 12.11 -12.29
CA LEU A 146 5.22 10.99 -11.74
C LEU A 146 5.29 9.80 -12.71
N ILE A 147 4.23 9.51 -13.47
CA ILE A 147 4.26 8.41 -14.44
C ILE A 147 5.25 8.69 -15.58
N VAL A 148 5.30 9.94 -16.05
CA VAL A 148 6.21 10.37 -17.11
C VAL A 148 7.65 10.34 -16.61
N GLU A 149 7.90 10.86 -15.41
CA GLU A 149 9.21 10.83 -14.77
C GLU A 149 9.72 9.39 -14.58
N GLU A 150 8.87 8.49 -14.05
CA GLU A 150 9.24 7.10 -13.85
C GLU A 150 9.48 6.34 -15.17
N PHE A 151 8.78 6.71 -16.25
CA PHE A 151 9.04 6.15 -17.57
C PHE A 151 10.43 6.56 -18.10
N ILE A 152 10.78 7.84 -17.97
CA ILE A 152 12.10 8.34 -18.41
C ILE A 152 13.22 7.76 -17.53
N LYS A 153 12.97 7.65 -16.22
CA LYS A 153 13.90 7.03 -15.27
C LYS A 153 14.10 5.55 -15.57
N ALA A 154 13.03 4.80 -15.83
CA ALA A 154 13.13 3.40 -16.26
C ALA A 154 14.01 3.25 -17.52
N ALA A 155 13.90 4.20 -18.46
CA ALA A 155 14.72 4.18 -19.66
C ALA A 155 16.20 4.46 -19.36
N THR A 156 16.46 5.37 -18.43
CA THR A 156 17.80 5.72 -17.93
C THR A 156 18.46 4.56 -17.18
N ASP A 157 17.68 3.87 -16.34
CA ASP A 157 18.15 2.78 -15.48
C ASP A 157 18.26 1.45 -16.24
N GLY A 158 17.66 1.33 -17.42
CA GLY A 158 17.66 0.10 -18.21
C GLY A 158 16.51 -0.85 -17.87
N ASN A 159 15.45 -0.39 -17.21
CA ASN A 159 14.33 -1.22 -16.78
C ASN A 159 13.33 -1.49 -17.93
N ILE A 160 13.66 -2.46 -18.77
CA ILE A 160 12.89 -2.82 -19.97
C ILE A 160 11.46 -3.26 -19.63
N GLU A 161 11.26 -4.01 -18.55
CA GLU A 161 9.94 -4.54 -18.20
C GLU A 161 9.00 -3.42 -17.73
N LEU A 162 9.50 -2.46 -16.95
CA LEU A 162 8.73 -1.28 -16.59
C LEU A 162 8.41 -0.42 -17.84
N ILE A 163 9.35 -0.28 -18.78
CA ILE A 163 9.11 0.42 -20.05
C ILE A 163 7.98 -0.23 -20.84
N LYS A 164 8.03 -1.56 -21.05
CA LYS A 164 6.97 -2.29 -21.75
C LYS A 164 5.62 -2.09 -21.05
N TYR A 165 5.58 -2.23 -19.73
CA TYR A 165 4.36 -2.08 -18.94
C TYR A 165 3.75 -0.67 -19.04
N LEU A 166 4.58 0.38 -18.96
CA LEU A 166 4.13 1.77 -18.99
C LEU A 166 3.84 2.27 -20.42
N SER A 167 4.48 1.72 -21.45
CA SER A 167 4.38 2.19 -22.84
C SER A 167 2.96 2.23 -23.43
N VAL A 168 2.07 1.39 -22.90
CA VAL A 168 0.66 1.28 -23.29
C VAL A 168 -0.26 2.13 -22.42
N LYS A 169 0.27 2.83 -21.42
CA LYS A 169 -0.51 3.70 -20.54
C LYS A 169 -0.66 5.07 -21.20
N ARG A 170 -1.84 5.66 -21.05
CA ARG A 170 -2.26 6.90 -21.75
C ARG A 170 -1.37 8.11 -21.46
N GLU A 171 -0.66 8.11 -20.33
CA GLU A 171 0.24 9.18 -19.92
C GLU A 171 1.51 9.22 -20.80
N ILE A 172 1.85 8.12 -21.47
CA ILE A 172 3.06 8.00 -22.28
C ILE A 172 2.75 8.38 -23.73
N ASN A 173 3.02 9.64 -24.07
CA ASN A 173 2.85 10.18 -25.41
C ASN A 173 4.16 10.11 -26.23
N ARG A 174 4.11 10.57 -27.48
CA ARG A 174 5.28 10.56 -28.39
C ARG A 174 6.47 11.35 -27.85
N GLU A 175 6.23 12.52 -27.26
CA GLU A 175 7.28 13.36 -26.70
C GLU A 175 7.98 12.65 -25.54
N THR A 176 7.21 12.10 -24.59
CA THR A 176 7.74 11.28 -23.49
C THR A 176 8.60 10.13 -24.00
N ARG A 177 8.15 9.42 -25.05
CA ARG A 177 8.93 8.34 -25.68
C ARG A 177 10.24 8.82 -26.28
N LEU A 178 10.25 9.98 -26.94
CA LEU A 178 11.46 10.57 -27.51
C LEU A 178 12.46 10.97 -26.42
N THR A 179 11.97 11.58 -25.33
CA THR A 179 12.80 11.91 -24.17
C THR A 179 13.40 10.65 -23.54
N ALA A 180 12.59 9.63 -23.29
CA ALA A 180 13.05 8.34 -22.77
C ALA A 180 14.09 7.68 -23.70
N LEU A 181 13.89 7.75 -25.02
CA LEU A 181 14.83 7.22 -26.01
C LEU A 181 16.18 7.95 -25.96
N ALA A 182 16.16 9.29 -25.86
CA ALA A 182 17.36 10.09 -25.73
C ALA A 182 18.10 9.76 -24.42
N SER A 183 17.38 9.68 -23.29
CA SER A 183 17.95 9.30 -21.99
C SER A 183 18.57 7.91 -22.04
N ALA A 184 17.90 6.91 -22.62
CA ALA A 184 18.43 5.56 -22.78
C ALA A 184 19.72 5.55 -23.62
N ALA A 185 19.73 6.26 -24.74
CA ALA A 185 20.90 6.34 -25.63
C ALA A 185 22.10 7.01 -24.94
N MET A 186 21.87 8.12 -24.24
CA MET A 186 22.93 8.83 -23.49
C MET A 186 23.54 7.97 -22.38
N ASN A 187 22.76 7.03 -21.82
CA ASN A 187 23.20 6.13 -20.75
C ASN A 187 23.62 4.73 -21.24
N GLY A 188 23.77 4.53 -22.57
CA GLY A 188 24.20 3.25 -23.14
C GLY A 188 23.24 2.08 -22.92
N ARG A 189 21.94 2.37 -22.76
CA ARG A 189 20.89 1.35 -22.55
C ARG A 189 20.38 0.80 -23.88
N ASP A 190 21.24 0.12 -24.64
CA ASP A 190 20.95 -0.31 -26.02
C ASP A 190 19.68 -1.16 -26.16
N GLU A 191 19.44 -2.06 -25.21
CA GLU A 191 18.24 -2.91 -25.21
C GLU A 191 16.94 -2.10 -24.97
N VAL A 192 17.01 -1.05 -24.15
CA VAL A 192 15.90 -0.11 -24.00
C VAL A 192 15.70 0.70 -25.27
N VAL A 193 16.78 1.16 -25.92
CA VAL A 193 16.70 1.89 -27.19
C VAL A 193 16.01 1.05 -28.27
N LYS A 194 16.36 -0.25 -28.37
CA LYS A 194 15.70 -1.20 -29.28
C LYS A 194 14.22 -1.36 -28.93
N ALA A 195 13.90 -1.55 -27.64
CA ALA A 195 12.53 -1.70 -27.18
C ALA A 195 11.68 -0.46 -27.50
N LEU A 196 12.16 0.75 -27.18
CA LEU A 196 11.44 2.00 -27.42
C LEU A 196 11.25 2.32 -28.90
N LYS A 197 12.15 1.90 -29.78
CA LYS A 197 11.98 2.03 -31.25
C LYS A 197 10.93 1.07 -31.81
N GLY A 198 10.68 -0.05 -31.14
CA GLY A 198 9.71 -1.05 -31.56
C GLY A 198 8.29 -0.86 -30.99
N LEU A 199 8.06 0.15 -30.14
CA LEU A 199 6.81 0.45 -29.43
C LEU A 199 6.06 1.65 -30.04
#